data_AF-A0AAF0ZQ72-F1
#
_entry.id   AF-A0AAF0ZQ72-F1
#
_cell.length_a   1.000
_cell.length_b   1.000
_cell.length_c   1.000
_cell.angle_alpha   90.00
_cell.angle_beta   90.00
_cell.angle_gamma   90.00
#
_symmetry.space_group_name_H-M   'P 1'
#
loop_
_entity.id
_entity.type
_entity.pdbx_description
1 polymer ?
#
loop_
_entity_poly.entity_id
_entity_poly.type
_entity_poly.pdbx_seq_one_letter_code
_entity_poly.pdbx_strand_id
1 'polypeptide(L)'
;MGSSRVEENYDRMSEFKAFDDTKTGVKGLVDSGITKVPQIFILPPKNKAEICETHFVFSVIDLQGIDEDPIKHKEIVDKVRDASETWGFFQVVNHGIPTFILD
;
A
#
# COMPACT_ATOMS: atom_id res chain seq x y z
N MET A 1 -27.90 -28.91 -19.19
CA MET A 1 -28.57 -28.79 -17.88
C MET A 1 -27.50 -28.57 -16.82
N GLY A 2 -27.58 -27.44 -16.10
CA GLY A 2 -26.59 -26.98 -15.12
C GLY A 2 -26.64 -25.46 -15.03
N SER A 3 -27.60 -24.96 -14.26
CA SER A 3 -27.90 -23.54 -14.05
C SER A 3 -26.85 -22.86 -13.17
N SER A 4 -26.49 -21.61 -13.46
CA SER A 4 -26.15 -20.64 -12.42
C SER A 4 -26.53 -19.22 -12.86
N ARG A 5 -27.80 -18.89 -12.59
CA ARG A 5 -28.28 -17.52 -12.33
C ARG A 5 -27.40 -16.85 -11.27
N VAL A 6 -26.87 -15.66 -11.55
CA VAL A 6 -27.29 -14.33 -11.02
C VAL A 6 -26.27 -13.29 -11.57
N GLU A 7 -26.53 -12.73 -12.75
CA GLU A 7 -25.97 -11.43 -13.16
C GLU A 7 -27.11 -10.53 -13.68
N GLU A 8 -28.24 -10.56 -12.98
CA GLU A 8 -29.29 -9.58 -13.20
C GLU A 8 -29.30 -8.66 -11.97
N ASN A 9 -28.68 -7.48 -12.15
CA ASN A 9 -28.74 -6.29 -11.30
C ASN A 9 -27.84 -6.23 -10.04
N TYR A 10 -26.54 -6.49 -10.18
CA TYR A 10 -25.57 -5.96 -9.21
C TYR A 10 -25.50 -4.43 -9.31
N ASP A 11 -26.19 -3.73 -8.41
CA ASP A 11 -26.11 -2.28 -8.27
C ASP A 11 -25.00 -1.89 -7.28
N ARG A 12 -23.80 -1.69 -7.83
CA ARG A 12 -22.62 -1.21 -7.10
C ARG A 12 -22.92 0.05 -6.26
N MET A 13 -23.80 0.93 -6.73
CA MET A 13 -24.12 2.19 -6.05
C MET A 13 -24.93 1.93 -4.78
N SER A 14 -25.86 0.99 -4.83
CA SER A 14 -26.66 0.58 -3.66
C SER A 14 -25.78 -0.05 -2.57
N GLU A 15 -24.86 -0.94 -2.93
CA GLU A 15 -23.95 -1.59 -1.98
C GLU A 15 -22.95 -0.57 -1.40
N PHE A 16 -22.41 0.32 -2.23
CA PHE A 16 -21.55 1.42 -1.77
C PHE A 16 -22.28 2.33 -0.77
N LYS A 17 -23.53 2.69 -1.06
CA LYS A 17 -24.34 3.50 -0.15
C LYS A 17 -24.58 2.78 1.18
N ALA A 18 -24.99 1.52 1.15
CA ALA A 18 -25.21 0.73 2.37
C ALA A 18 -23.93 0.63 3.22
N PHE A 19 -22.76 0.50 2.59
CA PHE A 19 -21.47 0.54 3.26
C PHE A 19 -21.18 1.93 3.86
N ASP A 20 -21.29 3.00 3.08
CA ASP A 20 -20.99 4.37 3.55
C ASP A 20 -21.95 4.80 4.68
N ASP A 21 -23.22 4.40 4.61
CA ASP A 21 -24.24 4.70 5.62
C ASP A 21 -23.90 4.08 6.99
N THR A 22 -23.08 3.01 7.04
CA THR A 22 -22.59 2.47 8.33
C THR A 22 -21.68 3.45 9.07
N LYS A 23 -20.96 4.32 8.33
CA LYS A 23 -19.94 5.24 8.85
C LYS A 23 -18.85 4.58 9.70
N THR A 24 -18.70 3.26 9.63
CA THR A 24 -17.68 2.50 10.37
C THR A 24 -16.42 2.20 9.54
N GLY A 25 -16.44 2.52 8.25
CA GLY A 25 -15.37 2.18 7.31
C GLY A 25 -15.13 0.67 7.19
N VAL A 26 -14.00 0.28 6.58
CA VAL A 26 -13.65 -1.13 6.38
C VAL A 26 -13.40 -1.87 7.69
N LYS A 27 -13.00 -1.18 8.76
CA LYS A 27 -12.84 -1.77 10.10
C LYS A 27 -14.16 -2.33 10.61
N GLY A 28 -15.27 -1.60 10.43
CA GLY A 28 -16.59 -2.10 10.85
C GLY A 28 -17.04 -3.36 10.10
N LEU A 29 -16.64 -3.50 8.83
CA LEU A 29 -16.87 -4.75 8.10
C LEU A 29 -16.10 -5.92 8.76
N VAL A 30 -14.82 -5.72 9.07
CA VAL A 30 -13.99 -6.74 9.73
C VAL A 30 -14.56 -7.10 11.10
N ASP A 31 -14.88 -6.10 11.93
CA ASP A 31 -15.43 -6.31 13.27
C ASP A 31 -16.79 -7.03 13.25
N SER A 32 -17.59 -6.82 12.19
CA SER A 32 -18.88 -7.53 12.00
C SER A 32 -18.74 -9.01 11.60
N GLY A 33 -17.53 -9.48 11.33
CA GLY A 33 -17.25 -10.88 11.04
C GLY A 33 -17.67 -11.32 9.63
N ILE A 34 -17.60 -10.43 8.64
CA ILE A 34 -17.90 -10.80 7.24
C ILE A 34 -17.03 -11.97 6.78
N THR A 35 -17.64 -12.96 6.12
CA THR A 35 -16.92 -14.13 5.59
C THR A 35 -16.55 -13.98 4.12
N LYS A 36 -17.03 -12.93 3.46
CA LYS A 36 -16.79 -12.62 2.04
C LYS A 36 -16.58 -11.12 1.87
N VAL A 37 -15.65 -10.76 1.00
CA VAL A 37 -15.37 -9.37 0.64
C VAL A 37 -16.54 -8.82 -0.21
N PRO A 38 -17.13 -7.65 0.14
CA PRO A 38 -18.17 -7.01 -0.66
C PRO A 38 -17.69 -6.70 -2.08
N GLN A 39 -18.59 -6.82 -3.06
CA GLN A 39 -18.22 -6.75 -4.47
C GLN A 39 -17.71 -5.36 -4.88
N ILE A 40 -18.12 -4.29 -4.17
CA ILE A 40 -17.60 -2.92 -4.36
C ILE A 40 -16.07 -2.79 -4.22
N PHE A 41 -15.42 -3.67 -3.45
CA PHE A 41 -13.97 -3.68 -3.21
C PHE A 41 -13.19 -4.59 -4.16
N ILE A 42 -13.88 -5.40 -4.98
CA ILE A 42 -13.23 -6.33 -5.89
C ILE A 42 -12.86 -5.59 -7.18
N LEU A 43 -11.56 -5.58 -7.50
CA LEU A 43 -11.06 -4.98 -8.72
C LEU A 43 -11.60 -5.73 -9.96
N PRO A 44 -12.00 -5.00 -11.02
CA PRO A 44 -12.37 -5.62 -12.29
C PRO A 44 -11.23 -6.49 -12.84
N PRO A 45 -11.53 -7.56 -13.60
CA PRO A 45 -10.51 -8.48 -14.12
C PRO A 45 -9.35 -7.81 -14.87
N LYS A 46 -9.61 -6.68 -15.55
CA LYS A 46 -8.59 -5.91 -16.29
C LYS A 46 -7.59 -5.17 -15.39
N ASN A 47 -7.93 -4.97 -14.12
CA ASN A 47 -7.12 -4.26 -13.12
C ASN A 47 -6.61 -5.22 -12.04
N LYS A 48 -6.75 -6.54 -12.23
CA LYS A 48 -6.10 -7.50 -11.36
C LYS A 48 -4.61 -7.34 -11.59
N ALA A 49 -3.92 -6.76 -10.62
CA ALA A 49 -2.48 -6.82 -10.59
C ALA A 49 -2.10 -8.31 -10.67
N GLU A 50 -1.24 -8.66 -11.62
CA GLU A 50 -0.50 -9.91 -11.50
C GLU A 50 0.21 -9.82 -10.15
N ILE A 51 -0.06 -10.79 -9.27
CA ILE A 51 0.69 -10.91 -8.02
C ILE A 51 2.10 -11.30 -8.46
N CYS A 52 2.91 -10.28 -8.73
CA CYS A 52 4.29 -10.45 -9.05
C CYS A 52 4.99 -10.71 -7.71
N GLU A 53 5.32 -11.97 -7.43
CA GLU A 53 6.26 -12.35 -6.35
C GLU A 53 7.70 -11.90 -6.69
N THR A 54 7.84 -10.79 -7.38
CA THR A 54 9.10 -10.09 -7.53
C THR A 54 9.45 -9.53 -6.17
N HIS A 55 10.42 -10.17 -5.52
CA HIS A 55 11.13 -9.62 -4.38
C HIS A 55 11.87 -8.36 -4.86
N PHE A 56 11.16 -7.24 -4.93
CA PHE A 56 11.76 -5.94 -5.21
C PHE A 56 12.60 -5.56 -4.00
N VAL A 57 13.92 -5.68 -4.15
CA VAL A 57 14.87 -5.13 -3.19
C VAL A 57 15.00 -3.65 -3.49
N PHE A 58 14.19 -2.83 -2.82
CA PHE A 58 14.34 -1.38 -2.88
C PHE A 58 15.61 -0.93 -2.18
N SER A 59 16.21 0.16 -2.66
CA SER A 59 17.39 0.76 -2.03
C SER A 59 17.08 1.14 -0.58
N VAL A 60 17.94 0.72 0.35
CA VAL A 60 17.92 1.18 1.74
C VAL A 60 19.04 2.20 1.91
N ILE A 61 18.70 3.40 2.34
CA ILE A 61 19.62 4.52 2.53
C ILE A 61 19.83 4.74 4.03
N ASP A 62 21.08 4.58 4.46
CA ASP A 62 21.50 4.84 5.83
C ASP A 62 21.94 6.30 5.98
N LEU A 63 21.28 7.05 6.87
CA LEU A 63 21.61 8.45 7.16
C LEU A 63 22.58 8.62 8.33
N GLN A 64 23.13 7.54 8.88
CA GLN A 64 24.06 7.61 10.00
C GLN A 64 25.28 8.48 9.67
N GLY A 65 25.52 9.49 10.50
CA GLY A 65 26.66 10.39 10.37
C GLY A 65 26.59 11.36 9.19
N ILE A 66 25.39 11.59 8.62
CA ILE A 66 25.20 12.55 7.53
C ILE A 66 25.65 13.98 7.90
N ASP A 67 25.50 14.37 9.16
CA ASP A 67 25.88 15.70 9.66
C ASP A 67 27.32 15.75 10.20
N GLU A 68 28.05 14.62 10.21
CA GLU A 68 29.36 14.50 10.84
C GLU A 68 30.52 14.68 9.85
N ASP A 69 30.34 14.27 8.59
CA ASP A 69 31.39 14.24 7.56
C ASP A 69 30.85 14.73 6.20
N PRO A 70 31.40 15.83 5.63
CA PRO A 70 31.02 16.33 4.31
C PRO A 70 31.16 15.30 3.18
N ILE A 71 32.09 14.35 3.29
CA ILE A 71 32.28 13.28 2.30
C ILE A 71 31.10 12.32 2.39
N LYS A 72 30.77 11.84 3.59
CA LYS A 72 29.60 10.98 3.81
C LYS A 72 28.29 11.66 3.41
N HIS A 73 28.14 12.93 3.74
CA HIS A 73 26.98 13.72 3.32
C HIS A 73 26.79 13.65 1.80
N LYS A 74 27.88 13.87 1.04
CA LYS A 74 27.86 13.80 -0.42
C LYS A 74 27.49 12.39 -0.91
N GLU A 75 28.10 11.35 -0.34
CA GLU A 75 27.79 9.95 -0.72
C GLU A 75 26.32 9.59 -0.47
N ILE A 76 25.75 10.04 0.65
CA ILE A 76 24.34 9.81 0.98
C ILE A 76 23.43 10.57 0.00
N VAL A 77 23.74 11.83 -0.31
CA VAL A 77 23.00 12.62 -1.31
C VAL A 77 23.04 11.96 -2.68
N ASP A 78 24.20 11.44 -3.10
CA ASP A 78 24.34 10.71 -4.37
C ASP A 78 23.47 9.44 -4.37
N LYS A 79 23.44 8.66 -3.27
CA LYS A 79 22.54 7.50 -3.13
C LYS A 79 21.06 7.89 -3.21
N VAL A 80 20.66 9.00 -2.60
CA VAL A 80 19.28 9.52 -2.66
C VAL A 80 18.91 9.90 -4.08
N ARG A 81 19.79 10.63 -4.80
CA ARG A 81 19.58 10.97 -6.22
C ARG A 81 19.41 9.71 -7.04
N ASP A 82 20.35 8.77 -6.96
CA ASP A 82 20.37 7.57 -7.81
C ASP A 82 19.11 6.70 -7.57
N ALA A 83 18.68 6.53 -6.31
CA ALA A 83 17.47 5.78 -5.98
C ALA A 83 16.19 6.49 -6.46
N SER A 84 16.16 7.83 -6.36
CA SER A 84 15.05 8.65 -6.85
C SER A 84 14.91 8.58 -8.36
N GLU A 85 16.02 8.62 -9.10
CA GLU A 85 16.04 8.55 -10.57
C GLU A 85 15.77 7.13 -11.08
N THR A 86 16.25 6.10 -10.38
CA THR A 86 16.10 4.70 -10.83
C THR A 86 14.72 4.13 -10.51
N TRP A 87 14.24 4.32 -9.28
CA TRP A 87 13.02 3.67 -8.79
C TRP A 87 11.93 4.65 -8.37
N GLY A 88 12.28 5.90 -8.06
CA GLY A 88 11.37 6.83 -7.40
C GLY A 88 10.94 6.39 -6.00
N PHE A 89 11.58 5.37 -5.44
CA PHE A 89 11.24 4.75 -4.15
C PHE A 89 12.46 4.15 -3.47
N PHE A 90 12.60 4.39 -2.16
CA PHE A 90 13.66 3.85 -1.31
C PHE A 90 13.23 3.87 0.16
N GLN A 91 13.91 3.08 0.98
CA GLN A 91 13.74 3.07 2.44
C GLN A 91 14.86 3.87 3.09
N VAL A 92 14.59 4.43 4.26
CA VAL A 92 15.58 5.21 5.03
C VAL A 92 15.73 4.61 6.43
N VAL A 93 16.97 4.46 6.89
CA VAL A 93 17.31 4.03 8.25
C VAL A 93 18.24 5.04 8.92
N ASN A 94 18.33 4.99 10.25
CA ASN A 94 19.10 5.96 11.06
C ASN A 94 18.74 7.43 10.74
N HIS A 95 17.46 7.69 10.44
CA HIS A 95 16.95 9.00 10.03
C HIS A 95 16.86 10.05 11.17
N GLY A 96 17.30 9.70 12.38
CA GLY A 96 17.32 10.61 13.53
C GLY A 96 15.96 10.87 14.21
N ILE A 97 14.87 10.22 13.76
CA ILE A 97 13.58 10.28 14.44
C ILE A 97 13.56 9.19 15.52
N PRO A 98 13.32 9.53 16.80
CA PRO A 98 13.28 8.54 17.87
C PRO A 98 12.22 7.47 17.63
N THR A 99 12.54 6.21 17.91
CA THR A 99 11.62 5.08 17.63
C THR A 99 10.31 5.18 18.38
N PHE A 100 10.32 5.70 19.61
CA PHE A 100 9.08 5.89 20.40
C PHE A 100 8.09 6.91 19.79
N ILE A 101 8.52 7.70 18.80
CA ILE A 101 7.63 8.59 18.02
C ILE A 101 6.96 7.82 16.87
N LEU A 102 7.57 6.71 16.43
CA LEU A 102 7.06 5.88 15.33
C LEU A 102 6.11 4.77 15.83
N ASP A 103 6.23 4.41 17.11
CA ASP A 103 5.38 3.43 17.80
C ASP A 103 4.04 4.04 18.25
#